data_AF-A0A529K258-F1
#
_entry.id   AF-A0A529K258-F1
#
_cell.length_a   1.000
_cell.length_b   1.000
_cell.length_c   1.000
_cell.angle_alpha   90.00
_cell.angle_beta   90.00
_cell.angle_gamma   90.00
#
_symmetry.space_group_name_H-M   'P 1'
#
loop_
_entity.id
_entity.type
_entity.pdbx_description
1 polymer ?
#
loop_
_entity_poly.entity_id
_entity_poly.type
_entity_poly.pdbx_seq_one_letter_code
_entity_poly.pdbx_strand_id
1 'polypeptide(L)'
;VKMDRSTVVDGKRYGITEKFGYNTIGYNKTKVDPADMQSMTALTGDKYKGKIAIYDYYLPVIGMAALAIGKKTAELTEADLPAIKEELLKMKANAKLVGEVTASQTALPTGEVDI
;
A
#
# COMPACT_ATOMS: atom_id res chain seq x y z
N VAL A 1 -16.17 0.13 17.46
CA VAL A 1 -15.08 1.04 17.89
C VAL A 1 -15.55 2.47 17.60
N LYS A 2 -15.44 3.43 18.53
CA LYS A 2 -15.98 4.81 18.31
C LYS A 2 -15.04 5.73 17.50
N MET A 3 -13.75 5.39 17.44
CA MET A 3 -12.69 6.14 16.75
C MET A 3 -12.76 7.67 16.99
N ASP A 4 -12.88 8.07 18.26
CA ASP A 4 -13.15 9.47 18.61
C ASP A 4 -12.10 10.44 18.08
N ARG A 5 -10.82 10.02 18.05
CA ARG A 5 -9.71 10.77 17.42
C ARG A 5 -9.91 11.12 15.94
N SER A 6 -10.81 10.44 15.24
CA SER A 6 -11.10 10.63 13.81
C SER A 6 -12.54 11.09 13.55
N THR A 7 -13.39 11.14 14.58
CA THR A 7 -14.84 11.39 14.43
C THR A 7 -15.36 12.51 15.33
N VAL A 8 -14.55 13.00 16.27
CA VAL A 8 -14.88 14.11 17.18
C VAL A 8 -13.88 15.24 16.97
N VAL A 9 -14.40 16.45 16.76
CA VAL A 9 -13.62 17.70 16.67
C VAL A 9 -14.21 18.66 17.69
N ASP A 10 -13.36 19.21 18.57
CA ASP A 10 -13.75 20.16 19.63
C ASP A 10 -14.95 19.70 20.47
N GLY A 11 -14.95 18.40 20.84
CA GLY A 11 -16.00 17.79 21.66
C GLY A 11 -17.31 17.45 20.92
N LYS A 12 -17.46 17.85 19.65
CA LYS A 12 -18.64 17.53 18.82
C LYS A 12 -18.34 16.37 17.87
N ARG A 13 -19.26 15.40 17.80
CA ARG A 13 -19.16 14.24 16.91
C ARG A 13 -19.71 14.56 15.51
N TYR A 14 -18.91 14.27 14.49
CA TYR A 14 -19.24 14.46 13.07
C TYR A 14 -19.29 13.16 12.26
N GLY A 15 -18.81 12.05 12.82
CA GLY A 15 -18.83 10.74 12.16
C GLY A 15 -19.24 9.62 13.11
N ILE A 16 -19.85 8.58 12.55
CA ILE A 16 -20.12 7.32 13.24
C ILE A 16 -19.33 6.23 12.51
N THR A 17 -18.41 5.59 13.21
CA THR A 17 -17.67 4.45 12.66
C THR A 17 -18.61 3.27 12.50
N GLU A 18 -18.83 2.86 11.25
CA GLU A 18 -19.59 1.66 10.91
C GLU A 18 -18.64 0.47 10.70
N LYS A 19 -17.57 0.66 9.92
CA LYS A 19 -16.55 -0.36 9.65
C LYS A 19 -15.12 0.21 9.77
N PHE A 20 -14.17 -0.67 10.05
CA PHE A 20 -12.74 -0.39 9.98
C PHE A 20 -12.02 -1.55 9.28
N GLY A 21 -10.80 -1.30 8.81
CA GLY A 21 -10.00 -2.30 8.11
C GLY A 21 -8.56 -1.85 7.91
N TYR A 22 -7.80 -2.69 7.23
CA TYR A 22 -6.39 -2.47 6.93
C TYR A 22 -6.14 -2.63 5.44
N ASN A 23 -5.23 -1.85 4.89
CA ASN A 23 -4.62 -2.16 3.60
C ASN A 23 -3.46 -3.12 3.85
N THR A 24 -3.36 -4.16 3.03
CA THR A 24 -2.38 -5.25 3.21
C THR A 24 -1.78 -5.64 1.87
N ILE A 25 -0.65 -6.34 1.89
CA ILE A 25 -0.07 -6.98 0.72
C ILE A 25 -0.71 -8.37 0.59
N GLY A 26 -1.54 -8.54 -0.43
CA GLY A 26 -2.02 -9.86 -0.85
C GLY A 26 -0.96 -10.54 -1.71
N TYR A 27 -0.86 -11.87 -1.65
CA TYR A 27 0.09 -12.60 -2.49
C TYR A 27 -0.30 -14.07 -2.65
N ASN A 28 0.17 -14.68 -3.73
CA ASN A 28 0.03 -16.11 -3.96
C ASN A 28 1.17 -16.87 -3.28
N LYS A 29 0.90 -17.51 -2.13
CA LYS A 29 1.90 -18.24 -1.33
C LYS A 29 2.57 -19.43 -2.02
N THR A 30 2.05 -19.90 -3.17
CA THR A 30 2.71 -20.97 -3.94
C THR A 30 3.77 -20.42 -4.90
N LYS A 31 3.77 -19.11 -5.14
CA LYS A 31 4.68 -18.40 -6.06
C LYS A 31 5.55 -17.35 -5.39
N VAL A 32 5.15 -16.90 -4.20
CA VAL A 32 5.80 -15.85 -3.41
C VAL A 32 6.20 -16.44 -2.06
N ASP A 33 7.43 -16.18 -1.62
CA ASP A 33 7.89 -16.60 -0.30
C ASP A 33 7.30 -15.66 0.75
N PRO A 34 6.54 -16.17 1.74
CA PRO A 34 6.00 -15.35 2.83
C PRO A 34 7.06 -14.52 3.57
N ALA A 35 8.32 -14.97 3.61
CA ALA A 35 9.41 -14.23 4.24
C ALA A 35 9.73 -12.93 3.51
N ASP A 36 9.58 -12.87 2.19
CA ASP A 36 9.84 -11.65 1.41
C ASP A 36 8.79 -10.57 1.70
N MET A 37 7.57 -10.96 2.06
CA MET A 37 6.48 -10.02 2.39
C MET A 37 6.67 -9.32 3.74
N GLN A 38 7.71 -9.67 4.49
CA GLN A 38 8.13 -8.96 5.69
C GLN A 38 8.95 -7.70 5.38
N SER A 39 9.26 -7.44 4.11
CA SER A 39 10.05 -6.30 3.66
C SER A 39 9.39 -5.59 2.48
N MET A 40 9.46 -4.26 2.46
CA MET A 40 8.97 -3.47 1.33
C MET A 40 9.84 -3.63 0.07
N THR A 41 11.02 -4.24 0.19
CA THR A 41 11.84 -4.61 -0.98
C THR A 41 11.10 -5.56 -1.94
N ALA A 42 10.06 -6.25 -1.47
CA ALA A 42 9.17 -7.02 -2.34
C ALA A 42 8.48 -6.17 -3.42
N LEU A 43 8.23 -4.88 -3.14
CA LEU A 43 7.53 -3.97 -4.04
C LEU A 43 8.49 -3.17 -4.94
N THR A 44 9.78 -3.07 -4.55
CA THR A 44 10.73 -2.13 -5.17
C THR A 44 12.01 -2.81 -5.70
N GLY A 45 12.30 -4.03 -5.28
CA GLY A 45 13.41 -4.86 -5.78
C GLY A 45 13.03 -5.71 -7.01
N ASP A 46 14.04 -6.28 -7.67
CA ASP A 46 13.85 -6.95 -8.96
C ASP A 46 13.16 -8.32 -8.89
N LYS A 47 13.14 -8.99 -7.73
CA LYS A 47 12.64 -10.37 -7.56
C LYS A 47 11.21 -10.58 -8.07
N TYR A 48 10.34 -9.58 -7.89
CA TYR A 48 8.92 -9.61 -8.27
C TYR A 48 8.55 -8.59 -9.35
N LYS A 49 9.54 -8.06 -10.06
CA LYS A 49 9.33 -7.11 -11.13
C LYS A 49 8.40 -7.67 -12.21
N GLY A 50 7.39 -6.90 -12.60
CA GLY A 50 6.37 -7.30 -13.57
C GLY A 50 5.35 -8.30 -13.03
N LYS A 51 5.31 -8.55 -11.72
CA LYS A 51 4.41 -9.51 -11.06
C LYS A 51 3.56 -8.90 -9.95
N ILE A 52 3.50 -7.57 -9.88
CA ILE A 52 2.81 -6.82 -8.83
C ILE A 52 1.65 -6.03 -9.43
N ALA A 53 0.49 -6.10 -8.80
CA ALA A 53 -0.60 -5.15 -8.98
C ALA A 53 -0.58 -4.09 -7.87
N ILE A 54 -0.67 -2.82 -8.26
CA ILE A 54 -0.82 -1.72 -7.30
C ILE A 54 -2.26 -1.22 -7.37
N TYR A 55 -2.93 -1.20 -6.22
CA TYR A 55 -4.23 -0.54 -6.07
C TYR A 55 -4.05 0.98 -6.21
N ASP A 56 -4.77 1.59 -7.15
CA ASP A 56 -4.76 3.02 -7.46
C ASP A 56 -5.46 3.85 -6.37
N TYR A 57 -4.87 3.84 -5.18
CA TYR A 57 -5.29 4.66 -4.05
C TYR A 57 -4.06 5.27 -3.36
N TYR A 58 -3.91 6.57 -3.51
CA TYR A 58 -2.67 7.28 -3.15
C TYR A 58 -2.28 7.09 -1.67
N LEU A 59 -3.24 7.13 -0.75
CA LEU A 59 -2.94 7.21 0.68
C LEU A 59 -2.21 5.96 1.23
N PRO A 60 -2.70 4.72 1.01
CA PRO A 60 -1.94 3.53 1.40
C PRO A 60 -0.64 3.36 0.62
N VAL A 61 -0.61 3.69 -0.67
CA VAL A 61 0.58 3.47 -1.51
C VAL A 61 1.72 4.43 -1.13
N ILE A 62 1.42 5.69 -0.83
CA ILE A 62 2.38 6.64 -0.22
C ILE A 62 2.89 6.12 1.13
N GLY A 63 1.99 5.56 1.95
CA GLY A 63 2.37 4.93 3.22
C GLY A 63 3.36 3.77 3.04
N MET A 64 3.14 2.90 2.06
CA MET A 64 4.05 1.80 1.74
C MET A 64 5.40 2.29 1.22
N ALA A 65 5.41 3.30 0.33
CA ALA A 65 6.64 3.92 -0.16
C ALA A 65 7.45 4.57 0.97
N ALA A 66 6.77 5.25 1.91
CA ALA A 66 7.40 5.81 3.09
C ALA A 66 8.04 4.72 3.98
N LEU A 67 7.32 3.62 4.23
CA LEU A 67 7.86 2.49 4.99
C LEU A 67 9.09 1.88 4.31
N ALA A 68 9.11 1.82 2.97
CA ALA A 68 10.23 1.29 2.20
C ALA A 68 11.52 2.11 2.37
N ILE A 69 11.41 3.42 2.56
CA ILE A 69 12.54 4.32 2.85
C ILE A 69 12.79 4.51 4.36
N GLY A 70 12.22 3.64 5.20
CA GLY A 70 12.44 3.64 6.65
C GLY A 70 11.72 4.75 7.42
N LYS A 71 10.74 5.41 6.82
CA LYS A 71 9.96 6.49 7.45
C LYS A 71 8.72 5.92 8.14
N LYS A 72 8.36 6.50 9.27
CA LYS A 72 7.10 6.22 9.95
C LYS A 72 6.00 7.09 9.35
N THR A 73 4.87 6.48 9.00
CA THR A 73 3.75 7.18 8.34
C THR A 73 3.15 8.31 9.17
N ALA A 74 3.21 8.22 10.51
CA ALA A 74 2.72 9.25 11.42
C ALA A 74 3.65 10.48 11.55
N GLU A 75 4.87 10.41 11.04
CA GLU A 75 5.92 11.45 11.16
C GLU A 75 6.21 12.14 9.82
N LEU A 76 5.43 11.85 8.78
CA LEU A 76 5.66 12.38 7.43
C LEU A 76 5.40 13.88 7.37
N THR A 77 6.27 14.57 6.62
CA THR A 77 6.21 15.99 6.34
C THR A 77 6.33 16.25 4.83
N GLU A 78 6.09 17.49 4.41
CA GLU A 78 6.28 17.89 3.00
C GLU A 78 7.71 17.65 2.50
N ALA A 79 8.71 17.73 3.39
CA ALA A 79 10.11 17.50 3.05
C ALA A 79 10.41 16.04 2.67
N ASP A 80 9.55 15.09 3.04
CA ASP A 80 9.70 13.67 2.69
C ASP A 80 9.16 13.35 1.28
N LEU A 81 8.33 14.24 0.70
CA LEU A 81 7.65 13.99 -0.57
C LEU A 81 8.60 13.70 -1.75
N PRO A 82 9.76 14.37 -1.90
CA PRO A 82 10.70 14.03 -2.97
C PRO A 82 11.20 12.59 -2.89
N ALA A 83 11.62 12.12 -1.71
CA ALA A 83 12.11 10.75 -1.52
C ALA A 83 10.99 9.71 -1.69
N ILE A 84 9.78 10.02 -1.21
CA ILE A 84 8.59 9.18 -1.43
C ILE A 84 8.29 9.07 -2.92
N LYS A 85 8.34 10.18 -3.67
CA LYS A 85 8.11 10.18 -5.12
C LYS A 85 9.10 9.27 -5.84
N GLU A 86 10.38 9.33 -5.50
CA GLU A 86 11.40 8.44 -6.08
C GLU A 86 11.06 6.97 -5.84
N GLU A 87 10.65 6.62 -4.61
CA GLU A 87 10.29 5.24 -4.29
C GLU A 87 8.99 4.80 -4.99
N LEU A 88 7.98 5.67 -5.08
CA LEU A 88 6.76 5.42 -5.85
C LEU A 88 7.06 5.15 -7.33
N LEU A 89 8.04 5.84 -7.91
CA LEU A 89 8.45 5.59 -9.29
C LEU A 89 9.12 4.22 -9.46
N LYS A 90 9.87 3.74 -8.46
CA LYS A 90 10.40 2.36 -8.45
C LYS A 90 9.28 1.33 -8.34
N MET A 91 8.33 1.55 -7.43
CA MET A 91 7.14 0.69 -7.31
C MET A 91 6.37 0.61 -8.62
N LYS A 92 6.12 1.77 -9.27
CA LYS A 92 5.46 1.82 -10.58
C LYS A 92 6.25 1.08 -11.65
N ALA A 93 7.57 1.21 -11.68
CA ALA A 93 8.42 0.50 -12.65
C ALA A 93 8.42 -1.03 -12.45
N ASN A 94 8.12 -1.50 -11.24
CA ASN A 94 8.00 -2.92 -10.92
C ASN A 94 6.58 -3.46 -11.06
N ALA A 95 5.57 -2.61 -11.04
CA ALA A 95 4.19 -3.00 -11.22
C ALA A 95 3.94 -3.47 -12.66
N LYS A 96 3.18 -4.55 -12.79
CA LYS A 96 2.57 -4.94 -14.06
C LYS A 96 1.37 -4.06 -14.38
N LEU A 97 0.63 -3.68 -13.34
CA LEU A 97 -0.55 -2.83 -13.45
C LEU A 97 -0.69 -1.92 -12.24
N VAL A 98 -1.23 -0.74 -12.49
CA VAL A 98 -1.77 0.17 -11.48
C VAL A 98 -3.22 0.37 -11.86
N GLY A 99 -4.15 -0.03 -10.99
CA GLY A 99 -5.56 -0.09 -11.36
C GLY A 99 -6.49 0.11 -10.17
N GLU A 100 -7.74 0.44 -10.48
CA GLU A 100 -8.79 0.56 -9.48
C GLU A 100 -9.07 -0.77 -8.76
N VAL A 101 -10.01 -0.75 -7.81
CA VAL A 101 -10.31 -1.87 -6.90
C VAL A 101 -10.49 -3.20 -7.64
N THR A 102 -11.31 -3.24 -8.68
CA THR A 102 -11.69 -4.44 -9.41
C THR A 102 -10.51 -5.02 -10.17
N ALA A 103 -9.82 -4.20 -10.96
CA ALA A 103 -8.65 -4.60 -11.74
C ALA A 103 -7.51 -5.10 -10.83
N SER A 104 -7.16 -4.33 -9.79
CA SER A 104 -6.07 -4.69 -8.88
C SER A 104 -6.36 -5.96 -8.08
N GLN A 105 -7.60 -6.16 -7.61
CA GLN A 105 -7.96 -7.33 -6.82
C GLN A 105 -8.15 -8.59 -7.67
N THR A 106 -8.62 -8.45 -8.92
CA THR A 106 -8.89 -9.60 -9.80
C THR A 106 -7.60 -10.17 -10.41
N ALA A 107 -6.56 -9.35 -10.59
CA ALA A 107 -5.31 -9.78 -11.20
C ALA A 107 -4.60 -10.91 -10.43
N LEU A 108 -4.78 -10.98 -9.10
CA LEU A 108 -4.20 -12.03 -8.27
C LEU A 108 -4.88 -13.41 -8.47
N PRO A 109 -6.22 -13.56 -8.29
CA PRO A 109 -6.90 -14.83 -8.48
C PRO A 109 -6.90 -15.33 -9.93
N THR A 110 -6.79 -14.45 -10.93
CA THR A 110 -6.64 -14.86 -12.34
C THR A 110 -5.20 -15.28 -12.68
N GLY A 111 -4.25 -15.03 -11.79
CA GLY A 111 -2.84 -15.34 -11.99
C GLY A 111 -2.11 -14.38 -12.93
N GLU A 112 -2.70 -13.22 -13.23
CA GLU A 112 -2.05 -12.17 -14.02
C GLU A 112 -0.84 -11.56 -13.29
N VAL A 113 -0.93 -11.47 -11.96
CA VAL A 113 0.13 -11.08 -11.03
C VAL A 113 0.28 -12.12 -9.92
N ASP A 114 1.38 -12.03 -9.17
CA ASP A 114 1.64 -12.91 -8.03
C ASP A 114 1.48 -12.17 -6.68
N ILE A 115 1.44 -10.83 -6.71
CA ILE A 115 1.32 -9.88 -5.58
C ILE A 115 0.30 -8.80 -5.94
#